data_AF-A0A7K3YDZ6-F1
#
_entry.id   AF-A0A7K3YDZ6-F1
#
_cell.length_a   1.000
_cell.length_b   1.000
_cell.length_c   1.000
_cell.angle_alpha   90.00
_cell.angle_beta   90.00
_cell.angle_gamma   90.00
#
_symmetry.space_group_name_H-M   'P 1'
#
loop_
_entity.id
_entity.type
_entity.pdbx_description
1 polymer ?
#
loop_
_entity_poly.entity_id
_entity_poly.type
_entity_poly.pdbx_seq_one_letter_code
_entity_poly.pdbx_strand_id
1 'polypeptide(L)' 'MPHKCTQCGREFEDGSTKILKGCPSCGGKKFLYIREAERHD' A
#
# COMPACT_ATOMS: atom_id res chain seq x y z
N MET A 1 -8.92 -0.75 -2.95
CA MET A 1 -7.92 -1.81 -2.66
C MET A 1 -6.71 -1.22 -1.93
N PRO A 2 -6.82 -1.01 -0.61
CA PRO A 2 -5.78 -0.35 0.14
C PRO A 2 -4.55 -1.24 0.31
N HIS A 3 -3.37 -0.67 0.15
CA HIS A 3 -2.10 -1.37 0.26
C HIS A 3 -1.15 -0.65 1.22
N LYS A 4 -0.42 -1.40 2.04
CA LYS A 4 0.59 -0.87 2.96
C LYS A 4 1.98 -1.34 2.60
N CYS A 5 2.92 -0.43 2.43
CA CYS A 5 4.32 -0.79 2.21
C CYS A 5 4.90 -1.43 3.48
N THR A 6 5.45 -2.63 3.38
CA THR A 6 6.04 -3.32 4.54
C THR A 6 7.37 -2.73 4.98
N GLN A 7 7.99 -1.88 4.14
CA GLN A 7 9.30 -1.31 4.40
C GLN A 7 9.22 0.04 5.14
N CYS A 8 8.26 0.90 4.77
CA CYS A 8 8.10 2.23 5.40
C CYS A 8 6.74 2.43 6.09
N GLY A 9 5.82 1.47 6.00
CA GLY A 9 4.49 1.56 6.63
C GLY A 9 3.51 2.49 5.94
N ARG A 10 3.85 3.06 4.77
CA ARG A 10 2.96 3.97 4.04
C ARG A 10 1.73 3.24 3.49
N GLU A 11 0.56 3.79 3.74
CA GLU A 11 -0.72 3.28 3.27
C GLU A 11 -1.14 4.00 2.00
N PHE A 12 -1.63 3.23 1.03
CA PHE A 12 -2.08 3.68 -0.29
C PHE A 12 -3.54 3.26 -0.40
N GLU A 13 -4.45 4.22 -0.57
CA GLU A 13 -5.90 3.99 -0.49
C GLU A 13 -6.48 3.54 -1.84
N ASP A 14 -5.94 4.08 -2.93
CA ASP A 14 -6.23 3.63 -4.29
C ASP A 14 -5.16 2.62 -4.75
N GLY A 15 -5.55 1.65 -5.56
CA GLY A 15 -4.66 0.74 -6.28
C GLY A 15 -3.85 1.48 -7.34
N SER A 16 -3.10 2.50 -6.93
CA SER A 16 -2.36 3.39 -7.79
C SER A 16 -1.33 2.59 -8.55
N THR A 17 -1.24 2.77 -9.87
CA THR A 17 -0.18 2.16 -10.70
C THR A 17 1.24 2.51 -10.21
N LYS A 18 1.35 3.53 -9.35
CA LYS A 18 2.58 3.86 -8.61
C LYS A 18 3.10 2.69 -7.78
N ILE A 19 2.21 1.89 -7.17
CA ILE A 19 2.57 0.70 -6.38
C ILE A 19 3.27 -0.34 -7.26
N LEU A 20 2.86 -0.48 -8.53
CA LEU A 20 3.49 -1.37 -9.52
C LEU A 20 4.95 -0.97 -9.83
N LYS A 21 5.25 0.34 -9.76
CA LYS A 21 6.62 0.86 -9.94
C LYS A 21 7.45 0.75 -8.65
N GLY A 22 6.80 0.63 -7.50
CA GLY A 22 7.41 0.56 -6.17
C GLY A 22 7.05 1.78 -5.30
N CYS A 23 7.34 1.69 -4.02
CA CYS A 23 6.97 2.72 -3.06
C CYS A 23 7.76 4.01 -3.35
N PRO A 24 7.11 5.15 -3.65
CA PRO A 24 7.80 6.40 -3.97
C PRO A 24 8.60 6.98 -2.79
N SER A 25 8.32 6.51 -1.56
CA SER A 25 8.97 7.02 -0.35
C SER A 25 10.25 6.26 0.02
N CYS A 26 10.38 4.99 -0.37
CA CYS A 26 11.47 4.13 0.10
C CYS A 26 12.00 3.14 -0.95
N GLY A 27 11.40 3.08 -2.15
CA GLY A 27 11.75 2.13 -3.20
C GLY A 27 11.29 0.68 -2.97
N GLY A 28 10.64 0.40 -1.83
CA GLY A 28 10.15 -0.94 -1.49
C GLY A 28 9.14 -1.48 -2.50
N LYS A 29 9.27 -2.77 -2.84
CA LYS A 29 8.40 -3.46 -3.82
C LYS A 29 7.40 -4.43 -3.16
N LYS A 30 7.46 -4.57 -1.84
CA LYS A 30 6.58 -5.45 -1.05
C LYS A 30 5.47 -4.62 -0.40
N PHE A 31 4.24 -5.04 -0.64
CA PHE A 31 3.04 -4.40 -0.13
C PHE A 31 2.12 -5.44 0.49
N LEU A 32 1.53 -5.12 1.63
CA LEU A 32 0.45 -5.87 2.24
C LEU A 32 -0.87 -5.33 1.72
N TYR A 33 -1.75 -6.23 1.31
CA TYR A 33 -3.13 -5.87 1.01
C TYR A 33 -3.91 -5.71 2.32
N ILE A 34 -4.55 -4.57 2.48
CA ILE A 34 -5.48 -4.30 3.57
C ILE A 34 -6.88 -4.53 3.01
N ARG A 35 -7.67 -5.38 3.66
CA ARG A 35 -9.05 -5.62 3.23
C ARG A 35 -9.90 -4.43 3.62
N GLU A 36 -10.75 -3.96 2.71
CA GLU A 36 -11.67 -2.84 2.99
C GLU A 36 -12.64 -3.16 4.13
N ALA A 37 -12.98 -4.44 4.33
CA ALA A 37 -13.78 -4.90 5.48
C ALA A 37 -13.11 -4.70 6.85
N GLU A 38 -11.80 -4.44 6.91
CA GLU A 38 -11.07 -4.17 8.16
C GLU A 38 -10.92 -2.67 8.46
N ARG A 39 -11.39 -1.78 7.55
CA ARG A 39 -11.66 -0.39 7.88
C ARG A 39 -13.02 -0.33 8.58
N HIS A 40 -13.01 -0.64 9.87
CA HIS A 40 -14.17 -0.44 10.72
C HIS A 40 -14.40 1.06 10.88
N ASP A 41 -15.60 1.53 10.53
CA ASP A 41 -16.14 2.84 10.92
C ASP A 41 -16.23 2.96 12.45
#